data_AF-F3KWG8-F1
#
_entry.id   AF-F3KWG8-F1
#
_cell.length_a   1.000
_cell.length_b   1.000
_cell.length_c   1.000
_cell.angle_alpha   90.00
_cell.angle_beta   90.00
_cell.angle_gamma   90.00
#
_symmetry.space_group_name_H-M   'P 1'
#
loop_
_entity.id
_entity.type
_entity.pdbx_description
1 polymer ?
#
loop_
_entity_poly.entity_id
_entity_poly.type
_entity_poly.pdbx_seq_one_letter_code
_entity_poly.pdbx_strand_id
1 'polypeptide(L)'
;MTVSKPASRRISGSDLARVDAHVVKPAEYKELPGLTDEMLARAVVKRGGRPRSEDPRQLMSLRLPAEVIARWRATGPGWQTRMAERLARTPLPQGRAEN
;
A
#
# COMPACT_ATOMS: atom_id res chain seq x y z
N MET A 1 26.33 -6.53 -2.81
CA MET A 1 25.78 -7.88 -3.08
C MET A 1 24.28 -7.87 -2.78
N THR A 2 23.43 -7.69 -3.77
CA THR A 2 21.96 -7.72 -3.62
C THR A 2 21.47 -9.16 -3.81
N VAL A 3 21.00 -9.77 -2.73
CA VAL A 3 20.45 -11.14 -2.77
C VAL A 3 19.11 -11.10 -3.49
N SER A 4 19.07 -11.66 -4.70
CA SER A 4 17.83 -11.93 -5.45
C SER A 4 17.12 -13.13 -4.81
N LYS A 5 16.32 -12.88 -3.77
CA LYS A 5 15.43 -13.90 -3.20
C LYS A 5 14.14 -13.94 -4.03
N PRO A 6 13.75 -15.10 -4.59
CA PRO A 6 12.46 -15.22 -5.26
C PRO A 6 11.34 -14.92 -4.25
N ALA A 7 10.32 -14.17 -4.71
CA ALA A 7 9.17 -13.86 -3.87
C ALA A 7 8.48 -15.16 -3.42
N SER A 8 8.09 -15.22 -2.14
CA SER A 8 7.30 -16.35 -1.63
C SER A 8 6.03 -16.52 -2.47
N ARG A 9 5.55 -17.77 -2.60
CA ARG A 9 4.28 -18.06 -3.29
C ARG A 9 3.16 -17.23 -2.64
N ARG A 10 2.26 -16.70 -3.48
CA ARG A 10 1.10 -15.88 -3.03
C ARG A 10 0.02 -16.68 -2.29
N ILE A 11 0.22 -17.99 -2.14
CA ILE A 11 -0.69 -18.89 -1.44
C ILE A 11 0.07 -19.54 -0.29
N SER A 12 -0.48 -19.42 0.92
CA SER A 12 -0.04 -20.24 2.04
C SER A 12 -0.46 -21.69 1.75
N GLY A 13 0.41 -22.67 1.97
CA GLY A 13 0.05 -24.09 1.88
C GLY A 13 -0.88 -24.55 3.01
N SER A 14 -1.22 -23.66 3.95
CA SER A 14 -2.13 -23.93 5.04
C SER A 14 -3.57 -24.08 4.55
N ASP A 15 -4.25 -25.11 5.03
CA ASP A 15 -5.70 -25.24 4.93
C ASP A 15 -6.38 -24.23 5.86
N LEU A 16 -6.71 -23.06 5.30
CA LEU A 16 -7.32 -21.97 6.06
C LEU A 16 -8.75 -22.29 6.48
N ALA A 17 -9.50 -23.09 5.71
CA ALA A 17 -10.87 -23.45 6.05
C ALA A 17 -10.92 -24.32 7.33
N ARG A 18 -9.98 -25.26 7.46
CA ARG A 18 -9.84 -26.06 8.68
C ARG A 18 -9.42 -25.23 9.90
N VAL A 19 -8.52 -24.25 9.73
CA VAL A 19 -8.10 -23.36 10.82
C VAL A 19 -9.27 -22.49 11.27
N ASP A 20 -10.03 -21.94 10.33
CA ASP A 20 -11.17 -21.05 10.62
C ASP A 20 -12.34 -21.78 11.30
N ALA A 21 -12.53 -23.07 10.99
CA ALA A 21 -13.53 -23.92 11.64
C ALA A 21 -13.14 -24.36 13.07
N HIS A 22 -11.89 -24.17 13.51
CA HIS A 22 -11.42 -24.63 14.83
C HIS A 22 -11.91 -23.72 15.95
N VAL A 23 -12.68 -24.28 16.89
CA VAL A 23 -13.11 -23.59 18.11
C VAL A 23 -12.12 -23.87 19.22
N VAL A 24 -11.45 -22.81 19.65
CA VAL A 24 -10.41 -22.81 20.68
C VAL A 24 -10.95 -23.32 22.03
N LYS A 25 -10.35 -24.39 22.59
CA LYS A 25 -10.74 -24.94 23.89
C LYS A 25 -9.80 -24.50 25.02
N PRO A 26 -10.29 -24.28 26.27
CA PRO A 26 -9.44 -23.86 27.39
C PRO A 26 -8.29 -24.82 27.73
N ALA A 27 -8.48 -26.14 27.53
CA ALA A 27 -7.46 -27.14 27.80
C ALA A 27 -6.20 -26.96 26.91
N GLU A 28 -6.36 -26.41 25.71
CA GLU A 28 -5.26 -26.15 24.76
C GLU A 28 -4.26 -25.11 25.28
N TYR A 29 -4.66 -24.31 26.28
CA TYR A 29 -3.88 -23.18 26.80
C TYR A 29 -3.34 -23.44 28.21
N LYS A 30 -3.63 -24.61 28.80
CA LYS A 30 -3.30 -24.91 30.20
C LYS A 30 -1.79 -24.84 30.49
N GLU A 31 -0.96 -25.17 29.50
CA GLU A 31 0.49 -25.21 29.62
C GLU A 31 1.17 -23.89 29.23
N LEU A 32 0.41 -22.91 28.72
CA LEU A 32 0.99 -21.65 28.29
C LEU A 32 1.37 -20.78 29.50
N PRO A 33 2.51 -20.08 29.45
CA PRO A 33 2.87 -19.14 30.49
C PRO A 33 1.84 -18.00 30.56
N GLY A 34 1.57 -17.54 31.78
CA GLY A 34 0.75 -16.34 32.00
C GLY A 34 1.39 -15.10 31.38
N LEU A 35 0.56 -14.19 30.89
CA LEU A 35 1.03 -12.90 30.37
C LEU A 35 1.38 -11.97 31.54
N THR A 36 2.67 -11.69 31.73
CA THR A 36 3.15 -10.82 32.83
C THR A 36 3.35 -9.37 32.39
N ASP A 37 3.36 -8.45 33.35
CA ASP A 37 3.60 -7.03 33.08
C ASP A 37 5.01 -6.76 32.53
N GLU A 38 6.01 -7.53 32.96
CA GLU A 38 7.37 -7.45 32.42
C GLU A 38 7.42 -7.83 30.93
N MET A 39 6.61 -8.82 30.51
CA MET A 39 6.50 -9.22 29.11
C MET A 39 5.88 -8.12 28.25
N LEU A 40 4.90 -7.39 28.81
CA LEU A 40 4.28 -6.24 28.15
C LEU A 40 5.22 -5.04 28.11
N ALA A 41 5.93 -4.75 29.21
CA ALA A 41 6.85 -3.62 29.32
C ALA A 41 8.00 -3.70 28.31
N ARG A 42 8.49 -4.90 28.00
CA ARG A 42 9.54 -5.12 26.98
C ARG A 42 9.00 -5.25 25.56
N ALA A 43 7.69 -5.28 25.35
CA ALA A 43 7.11 -5.51 24.03
C ALA A 43 7.35 -4.31 23.10
N VAL A 44 7.83 -4.57 21.88
CA VAL A 44 7.98 -3.53 20.85
C VAL A 44 6.77 -3.57 19.92
N VAL A 45 5.95 -2.53 19.99
CA VAL A 45 4.83 -2.36 19.06
C VAL A 45 5.37 -1.88 17.71
N LYS A 46 5.62 -2.81 16.80
CA LYS A 46 5.82 -2.47 15.40
C LYS A 46 4.46 -2.17 14.80
N ARG A 47 4.19 -0.90 14.51
CA ARG A 47 3.07 -0.53 13.61
C ARG A 47 3.37 -1.14 12.25
N GLY A 48 2.83 -2.34 12.02
CA GLY A 48 2.90 -2.99 10.72
C GLY A 48 2.36 -2.08 9.63
N GLY A 49 2.86 -2.23 8.41
CA GLY A 49 2.45 -1.40 7.27
C GLY A 49 3.54 -1.32 6.22
N ARG A 50 3.17 -0.79 5.06
CA ARG A 50 4.14 -0.45 4.02
C ARG A 50 5.04 0.68 4.55
N PRO A 51 6.36 0.65 4.29
CA PRO A 51 7.21 1.83 4.51
C PRO A 51 6.59 3.06 3.87
N ARG A 52 6.62 4.20 4.57
CA ARG A 52 6.18 5.47 4.01
C ARG A 52 7.04 5.81 2.80
N SER A 53 6.41 6.28 1.72
CA SER A 53 7.14 6.80 0.56
C SER A 53 7.69 8.17 0.92
N GLU A 54 8.94 8.46 0.55
CA GLU A 54 9.55 9.79 0.73
C GLU A 54 8.80 10.86 -0.06
N ASP A 55 8.38 10.53 -1.29
CA ASP A 55 7.58 11.40 -2.15
C ASP A 55 6.23 10.75 -2.50
N PRO A 56 5.20 10.89 -1.66
CA PRO A 56 3.86 10.39 -1.97
C PRO A 56 3.15 11.34 -2.95
N ARG A 57 2.46 10.76 -3.94
CA ARG A 57 1.58 11.54 -4.82
C ARG A 57 0.56 12.33 -3.99
N GLN A 58 0.47 13.62 -4.23
CA GLN A 58 -0.50 14.49 -3.56
C GLN A 58 -1.88 14.33 -4.19
N LEU A 59 -2.89 14.07 -3.36
CA LEU A 59 -4.28 14.07 -3.80
C LEU A 59 -4.76 15.52 -3.94
N MET A 60 -5.08 15.94 -5.16
CA MET A 60 -5.65 17.26 -5.43
C MET A 60 -6.88 17.15 -6.32
N SER A 61 -7.82 18.09 -6.15
CA SER A 61 -8.98 18.22 -7.03
C SER A 61 -8.65 19.20 -8.16
N LEU A 62 -8.58 18.72 -9.40
CA LEU A 62 -8.33 19.52 -10.59
C LEU A 62 -9.53 19.45 -11.53
N ARG A 63 -10.00 20.60 -12.01
CA ARG A 63 -11.05 20.68 -13.04
C ARG A 63 -10.41 20.71 -14.42
N LEU A 64 -10.84 19.79 -15.28
CA LEU A 64 -10.41 19.70 -16.68
C LEU A 64 -11.66 19.71 -17.58
N PRO A 65 -11.56 20.23 -18.82
CA PRO A 65 -12.63 20.10 -19.81
C PRO A 65 -13.04 18.63 -20.01
N ALA A 66 -14.33 18.38 -20.23
CA ALA A 66 -14.88 17.03 -20.34
C ALA A 66 -14.25 16.23 -21.50
N GLU A 67 -14.00 16.89 -22.63
CA GLU A 67 -13.33 16.31 -23.80
C GLU A 67 -11.91 15.78 -23.50
N VAL A 68 -11.16 16.48 -22.64
CA VAL A 68 -9.81 16.08 -22.24
C VAL A 68 -9.89 14.79 -21.43
N ILE A 69 -10.81 14.75 -20.46
CA ILE A 69 -11.04 13.55 -19.64
C ILE A 69 -11.45 12.37 -20.52
N ALA A 70 -12.37 12.59 -21.47
CA ALA A 70 -12.83 11.54 -22.39
C ALA A 70 -11.68 10.96 -23.23
N ARG A 71 -10.85 11.83 -23.84
CA ARG A 71 -9.68 11.42 -24.62
C ARG A 71 -8.70 10.58 -23.80
N TRP A 72 -8.42 10.98 -22.56
CA TRP A 72 -7.51 10.22 -21.71
C TRP A 72 -8.13 8.90 -21.25
N ARG A 73 -9.40 8.87 -20.86
CA ARG A 73 -10.10 7.61 -20.50
C ARG A 73 -10.10 6.59 -21.64
N ALA A 74 -10.24 7.05 -22.88
CA ALA A 74 -10.17 6.19 -24.07
C ALA A 74 -8.81 5.47 -24.24
N THR A 75 -7.73 5.97 -23.60
CA THR A 75 -6.43 5.28 -23.61
C THR A 75 -6.40 4.02 -22.72
N GLY A 76 -7.49 3.72 -22.01
CA GLY A 76 -7.65 2.51 -21.20
C GLY A 76 -7.17 2.65 -19.74
N PRO A 77 -7.10 1.54 -18.99
CA PRO A 77 -6.67 1.54 -17.59
C PRO A 77 -5.33 2.25 -17.39
N GLY A 78 -5.18 2.95 -16.26
CA GLY A 78 -3.96 3.70 -15.93
C GLY A 78 -3.80 5.05 -16.65
N TRP A 79 -4.84 5.56 -17.32
CA TRP A 79 -4.79 6.86 -18.01
C TRP A 79 -4.38 8.03 -17.12
N GLN A 80 -4.74 8.01 -15.83
CA GLN A 80 -4.33 9.03 -14.86
C GLN A 80 -2.81 9.04 -14.64
N THR A 81 -2.20 7.86 -14.53
CA THR A 81 -0.74 7.74 -14.40
C THR A 81 -0.03 8.23 -15.66
N ARG A 82 -0.53 7.85 -16.85
CA ARG A 82 0.03 8.36 -18.12
C ARG A 82 -0.12 9.88 -18.25
N MET A 83 -1.25 10.44 -17.82
CA MET A 83 -1.45 11.89 -17.78
C MET A 83 -0.44 12.57 -16.84
N ALA A 84 -0.26 12.05 -15.63
CA ALA A 84 0.70 12.60 -14.66
C ALA A 84 2.15 12.53 -15.19
N GLU A 85 2.55 11.41 -15.79
CA GLU A 85 3.87 11.27 -16.42
C GLU A 85 4.07 12.24 -17.58
N ARG A 86 3.02 12.49 -18.37
CA ARG A 86 3.07 13.48 -19.45
C ARG A 86 3.26 14.89 -18.89
N LEU A 87 2.55 15.25 -17.84
CA LEU A 87 2.67 16.55 -17.18
C LEU A 87 4.07 16.74 -16.58
N ALA A 88 4.63 15.72 -15.92
CA ALA A 88 5.97 15.77 -15.32
C ALA A 88 7.10 15.99 -16.33
N ARG A 89 6.92 15.54 -17.58
CA ARG A 89 7.91 15.72 -18.68
C ARG A 89 7.71 17.02 -19.45
N THR A 90 6.55 17.66 -19.32
CA THR A 90 6.24 18.86 -20.08
C THR A 90 6.91 20.06 -19.41
N PRO A 91 7.73 20.85 -20.14
CA PRO A 91 8.26 22.09 -19.60
C PRO A 91 7.12 22.99 -19.14
N LEU A 92 7.25 23.56 -17.94
CA LEU A 92 6.26 24.53 -17.47
C LEU A 92 6.28 25.75 -18.41
N PRO A 93 5.12 26.27 -18.81
CA PRO A 93 5.09 27.54 -19.53
C PRO A 93 5.77 28.58 -18.65
N GLN A 94 6.73 29.32 -19.22
CA GLN A 94 7.25 30.49 -18.53
C GLN A 94 6.08 31.45 -18.34
N GLY A 95 5.80 31.80 -17.09
CA GLY A 95 4.76 32.78 -16.80
C GLY A 95 5.01 34.01 -17.65
N ARG A 96 4.01 34.49 -18.37
CA ARG A 96 4.08 35.87 -18.85
C ARG A 96 4.24 36.72 -17.60
N ALA A 97 5.37 37.38 -17.46
CA ALA A 97 5.45 38.58 -16.65
C ALA A 97 4.52 39.59 -17.35
N GLU A 98 3.26 39.63 -16.93
CA GLU A 98 2.34 40.67 -17.36
C GLU A 98 2.62 41.92 -16.51
N ASN A 99 2.81 43.02 -17.23
CA ASN A 99 3.02 44.39 -16.76
C ASN A 99 1.65 45.05 -16.53
#